data_AF-A0A3P3R7J4-F1
#
_entry.id   AF-A0A3P3R7J4-F1
#
_cell.length_a   1.000
_cell.length_b   1.000
_cell.length_c   1.000
_cell.angle_alpha   90.00
_cell.angle_beta   90.00
_cell.angle_gamma   90.00
#
_symmetry.space_group_name_H-M   'P 1'
#
loop_
_entity.id
_entity.type
_entity.pdbx_description
1 polymer ?
#
loop_
_entity_poly.entity_id
_entity_poly.type
_entity_poly.pdbx_seq_one_letter_code
_entity_poly.pdbx_strand_id
1 'polypeptide(L)'
;MNPVADNPLQTREDFGRAVEQLFEPLIAHFSPGKARVRPTASGAHFPDVSAELEGFARPLWGIVPLGVHRGFDRWSMLRRGLVNGTDPSHEEYWGEADDFSQKHVEMAAIGVGLTMTPEHLWEPLSEVERERLVAWLNGINDAQLHDCNWLFFRVMVNMGLRSVGACHDWVLTQSSLDRLESFHCGNGWYTDGPEESPIDYYLPWAMHFYGLVYAMCTDADPDRADRFRSRAEAFATSHLHWFDDDGRALPYGRSLTYRFAQAAFWGALAFAGLQPLPWGVIRGVWARNVRWWLNQPIFTDGGLLSVGYRYPTLKPSESYNSPNSPYWAMKAFLPLALEPDHPFWQAEEQPLPSLPERVVQPQAGKVICRDDHLVALSLPQDSVHGREKYSKFAYSTEFGFSVAGRTPGPGQAGHDSSLALSLDGEQFKIPSSVAGTMVDRSTLASRWEPWDDVSVETWLAPAPAGHVRIHHLETERTVHAEEGGFALDRTGDDDASAFSHDTNGTTALATYPNGVSGISDLFAERTPAVVSEEPNTNLAHPRTVVPTLRETYEPGEQWIASATMASPDPTADWEPFPELTATEEGLTIETPAGDRLLDCTAGDWHSGGAPKEI
;
A
#
# COMPACT_ATOMS: atom_id res chain seq x y z
N MET A 1 16.07 -14.10 12.02
CA MET A 1 15.43 -15.42 12.26
C MET A 1 14.02 -15.37 11.67
N ASN A 2 13.57 -16.36 10.89
CA ASN A 2 12.17 -16.41 10.42
C ASN A 2 11.36 -17.34 11.35
N PRO A 3 10.44 -16.84 12.18
CA PRO A 3 9.70 -17.64 13.16
C PRO A 3 8.68 -18.61 12.53
N VAL A 4 8.33 -18.41 11.25
CA VAL A 4 7.35 -19.22 10.52
C VAL A 4 7.99 -20.15 9.47
N ALA A 5 9.32 -20.26 9.44
CA ALA A 5 10.04 -21.02 8.41
C ALA A 5 9.61 -22.49 8.28
N ASP A 6 9.29 -23.15 9.39
CA ASP A 6 8.87 -24.56 9.41
C ASP A 6 7.35 -24.76 9.26
N ASN A 7 6.59 -23.68 9.01
CA ASN A 7 5.14 -23.72 8.87
C ASN A 7 4.75 -23.81 7.38
N PRO A 8 4.05 -24.86 6.91
CA PRO A 8 3.70 -25.00 5.50
C PRO A 8 2.60 -24.03 5.04
N LEU A 9 1.83 -23.42 5.97
CA LEU A 9 0.83 -22.39 5.66
C LEU A 9 -0.21 -22.85 4.61
N GLN A 10 -0.73 -24.06 4.79
CA GLN A 10 -1.71 -24.67 3.88
C GLN A 10 -3.09 -24.75 4.51
N THR A 11 -3.15 -25.21 5.75
CA THR A 11 -4.40 -25.50 6.47
C THR A 11 -4.81 -24.36 7.40
N ARG A 12 -6.07 -24.38 7.84
CA ARG A 12 -6.55 -23.48 8.90
C ARG A 12 -5.67 -23.58 10.15
N GLU A 13 -5.25 -24.78 10.56
CA GLU A 13 -4.35 -24.95 11.70
C GLU A 13 -2.97 -24.31 11.46
N ASP A 14 -2.43 -24.42 10.24
CA ASP A 14 -1.14 -23.82 9.89
C ASP A 14 -1.18 -22.28 10.02
N PHE A 15 -2.23 -21.65 9.49
CA PHE A 15 -2.41 -20.20 9.62
C PHE A 15 -2.68 -19.79 11.07
N GLY A 16 -3.39 -20.61 11.85
CA GLY A 16 -3.55 -20.40 13.29
C GLY A 16 -2.23 -20.48 14.05
N ARG A 17 -1.36 -21.43 13.70
CA ARG A 17 0.01 -21.51 14.25
C ARG A 17 0.87 -20.32 13.83
N ALA A 18 0.66 -19.77 12.62
CA ALA A 18 1.39 -18.59 12.16
C ALA A 18 1.12 -17.37 13.04
N VAL A 19 -0.14 -17.15 13.46
CA VAL A 19 -0.49 -16.11 14.44
C VAL A 19 0.32 -16.25 15.73
N GLU A 20 0.41 -17.47 16.26
CA GLU A 20 1.18 -17.76 17.48
C GLU A 20 2.68 -17.52 17.26
N GLN A 21 3.23 -17.99 16.13
CA GLN A 21 4.65 -17.81 15.77
C GLN A 21 5.03 -16.35 15.54
N LEU A 22 4.12 -15.53 15.02
CA LEU A 22 4.34 -14.08 14.86
C LEU A 22 4.24 -13.33 16.19
N PHE A 23 3.40 -13.81 17.12
CA PHE A 23 3.23 -13.19 18.43
C PHE A 23 4.34 -13.58 19.43
N GLU A 24 4.82 -14.83 19.41
CA GLU A 24 5.76 -15.36 20.40
C GLU A 24 7.03 -14.49 20.57
N PRO A 25 7.68 -13.98 19.51
CA PRO A 25 8.81 -13.06 19.64
C PRO A 25 8.51 -11.80 20.45
N LEU A 26 7.28 -11.27 20.41
CA LEU A 26 6.90 -10.07 21.17
C LEU A 26 6.94 -10.31 22.67
N ILE A 27 6.72 -11.54 23.15
CA ILE A 27 6.60 -11.87 24.58
C ILE A 27 7.83 -11.42 25.38
N ALA A 28 9.03 -11.55 24.79
CA ALA A 28 10.28 -11.11 25.40
C ALA A 28 10.36 -9.58 25.61
N HIS A 29 9.51 -8.82 24.92
CA HIS A 29 9.48 -7.36 24.90
C HIS A 29 8.30 -6.77 25.67
N PHE A 30 7.44 -7.61 26.25
CA PHE A 30 6.38 -7.14 27.14
C PHE A 30 6.93 -6.66 28.48
N SER A 31 6.43 -5.52 28.93
CA SER A 31 6.65 -4.96 30.25
C SER A 31 6.25 -5.93 31.39
N PRO A 32 6.72 -5.72 32.64
CA PRO A 32 6.35 -6.58 33.77
C PRO A 32 4.84 -6.71 34.02
N GLY A 33 4.09 -5.61 33.90
CA GLY A 33 2.63 -5.53 33.98
C GLY A 33 1.91 -5.93 32.69
N LYS A 34 2.64 -6.25 31.63
CA LYS A 34 2.14 -6.77 30.35
C LYS A 34 1.30 -5.78 29.53
N ALA A 35 1.24 -4.50 29.90
CA ALA A 35 0.47 -3.51 29.16
C ALA A 35 1.24 -2.90 27.98
N ARG A 36 2.58 -2.97 27.98
CA ARG A 36 3.43 -2.25 27.03
C ARG A 36 4.41 -3.20 26.35
N VAL A 37 4.66 -3.00 25.06
CA VAL A 37 5.59 -3.82 24.28
C VAL A 37 6.65 -2.95 23.62
N ARG A 38 7.92 -3.14 23.99
CA ARG A 38 9.05 -2.33 23.51
C ARG A 38 10.09 -3.19 22.78
N PRO A 39 9.91 -3.47 21.48
CA PRO A 39 10.77 -4.40 20.75
C PRO A 39 12.19 -3.88 20.51
N THR A 40 12.32 -2.61 20.12
CA THR A 40 13.60 -1.98 19.81
C THR A 40 13.50 -0.47 19.97
N ALA A 41 14.65 0.21 20.02
CA ALA A 41 14.73 1.66 20.06
C ALA A 41 14.44 2.25 18.68
N SER A 42 13.34 3.00 18.56
CA SER A 42 13.05 3.90 17.42
C SER A 42 12.03 4.96 17.88
N GLY A 43 11.65 5.89 17.00
CA GLY A 43 10.63 6.89 17.31
C GLY A 43 9.57 6.99 16.22
N ALA A 44 8.38 7.39 16.63
CA ALA A 44 7.31 7.90 15.78
C ALA A 44 6.96 9.33 16.25
N HIS A 45 6.12 10.05 15.52
CA HIS A 45 5.75 11.43 15.87
C HIS A 45 4.93 11.55 17.17
N PHE A 46 4.43 10.43 17.71
CA PHE A 46 3.68 10.34 18.96
C PHE A 46 4.53 9.73 20.10
N PRO A 47 4.11 9.89 21.37
CA PRO A 47 4.87 9.39 22.52
C PRO A 47 5.11 7.87 22.52
N ASP A 48 6.22 7.44 23.12
CA ASP A 48 6.61 6.01 23.24
C ASP A 48 5.51 5.13 23.83
N VAL A 49 4.73 5.63 24.78
CA VAL A 49 3.61 4.87 25.37
C VAL A 49 2.56 4.46 24.33
N SER A 50 2.33 5.29 23.31
CA SER A 50 1.43 4.97 22.19
C SER A 50 2.06 3.92 21.29
N ALA A 51 3.36 4.05 20.96
CA ALA A 51 4.10 3.03 20.20
C ALA A 51 4.09 1.67 20.92
N GLU A 52 4.21 1.67 22.25
CA GLU A 52 4.22 0.47 23.07
C GLU A 52 2.83 -0.18 23.19
N LEU A 53 1.77 0.63 23.18
CA LEU A 53 0.39 0.16 23.07
C LEU A 53 0.13 -0.51 21.71
N GLU A 54 0.71 -0.02 20.60
CA GLU A 54 0.59 -0.69 19.30
C GLU A 54 1.03 -2.16 19.39
N GLY A 55 2.14 -2.43 20.09
CA GLY A 55 2.65 -3.80 20.21
C GLY A 55 1.80 -4.69 21.12
N PHE A 56 0.99 -4.10 22.00
CA PHE A 56 -0.05 -4.83 22.74
C PHE A 56 -1.28 -5.07 21.86
N ALA A 57 -1.78 -4.04 21.18
CA ALA A 57 -3.08 -4.04 20.53
C ALA A 57 -3.07 -4.65 19.12
N ARG A 58 -2.07 -4.36 18.28
CA ARG A 58 -2.06 -4.81 16.88
C ARG A 58 -2.01 -6.33 16.71
N PRO A 59 -1.33 -7.12 17.56
CA PRO A 59 -1.45 -8.57 17.53
C PRO A 59 -2.87 -9.10 17.73
N LEU A 60 -3.75 -8.34 18.41
CA LEU A 60 -5.15 -8.75 18.62
C LEU A 60 -5.90 -8.94 17.30
N TRP A 61 -5.52 -8.26 16.21
CA TRP A 61 -6.14 -8.46 14.90
C TRP A 61 -6.01 -9.89 14.35
N GLY A 62 -5.03 -10.67 14.81
CA GLY A 62 -4.93 -12.10 14.49
C GLY A 62 -5.31 -13.01 15.67
N ILE A 63 -5.03 -12.59 16.90
CA ILE A 63 -5.32 -13.37 18.12
C ILE A 63 -6.83 -13.47 18.39
N VAL A 64 -7.58 -12.39 18.20
CA VAL A 64 -9.05 -12.38 18.42
C VAL A 64 -9.74 -13.35 17.44
N PRO A 65 -9.52 -13.27 16.11
CA PRO A 65 -10.07 -14.25 15.19
C PRO A 65 -9.67 -15.70 15.49
N LEU A 66 -8.41 -15.93 15.87
CA LEU A 66 -7.94 -17.25 16.30
C LEU A 66 -8.75 -17.79 17.50
N GLY A 67 -9.03 -16.89 18.45
CA GLY A 67 -9.73 -17.16 19.71
C GLY A 67 -11.18 -17.63 19.59
N VAL A 68 -11.87 -17.27 18.51
CA VAL A 68 -13.31 -17.55 18.35
C VAL A 68 -13.60 -19.06 18.38
N HIS A 69 -12.77 -19.87 17.73
CA HIS A 69 -12.98 -21.32 17.61
C HIS A 69 -11.79 -22.17 18.09
N ARG A 70 -10.68 -21.55 18.53
CA ARG A 70 -9.49 -22.25 19.03
C ARG A 70 -8.99 -21.59 20.32
N GLY A 71 -8.51 -22.41 21.26
CA GLY A 71 -7.83 -21.90 22.45
C GLY A 71 -6.52 -21.18 22.11
N PHE A 72 -6.20 -20.17 22.92
CA PHE A 72 -4.94 -19.45 22.90
C PHE A 72 -4.42 -19.28 24.33
N ASP A 73 -3.23 -19.81 24.63
CA ASP A 73 -2.77 -19.99 26.02
C ASP A 73 -2.28 -18.70 26.70
N ARG A 74 -2.32 -17.54 26.02
CA ARG A 74 -1.83 -16.26 26.57
C ARG A 74 -2.93 -15.26 26.88
N TRP A 75 -4.21 -15.67 26.88
CA TRP A 75 -5.31 -14.78 27.27
C TRP A 75 -5.15 -14.15 28.65
N SER A 76 -4.62 -14.90 29.63
CA SER A 76 -4.36 -14.37 30.98
C SER A 76 -3.31 -13.25 30.98
N MET A 77 -2.29 -13.35 30.12
CA MET A 77 -1.27 -12.33 29.96
C MET A 77 -1.84 -11.07 29.30
N LEU A 78 -2.63 -11.22 28.23
CA LEU A 78 -3.30 -10.10 27.55
C LEU A 78 -4.29 -9.39 28.48
N ARG A 79 -5.10 -10.14 29.24
CA ARG A 79 -5.99 -9.56 30.26
C ARG A 79 -5.22 -8.74 31.31
N ARG A 80 -4.10 -9.27 31.80
CA ARG A 80 -3.25 -8.53 32.75
C ARG A 80 -2.76 -7.20 32.16
N GLY A 81 -2.34 -7.23 30.89
CA GLY A 81 -1.94 -6.03 30.17
C GLY A 81 -3.08 -5.03 29.99
N LEU A 82 -4.27 -5.51 29.63
CA LEU A 82 -5.47 -4.68 29.48
C LEU A 82 -5.86 -3.98 30.79
N VAL A 83 -5.89 -4.73 31.90
CA VAL A 83 -6.19 -4.19 33.23
C VAL A 83 -5.17 -3.12 33.63
N ASN A 84 -3.88 -3.41 33.52
CA ASN A 84 -2.83 -2.49 33.94
C ASN A 84 -2.70 -1.28 32.99
N GLY A 85 -2.97 -1.46 31.71
CA GLY A 85 -2.92 -0.41 30.69
C GLY A 85 -4.04 0.60 30.80
N THR A 86 -5.18 0.21 31.38
CA THR A 86 -6.36 1.06 31.59
C THR A 86 -6.48 1.61 33.00
N ASP A 87 -5.59 1.24 33.94
CA ASP A 87 -5.58 1.74 35.32
C ASP A 87 -4.73 3.01 35.46
N PRO A 88 -5.33 4.20 35.71
CA PRO A 88 -4.59 5.46 35.84
C PRO A 88 -3.59 5.49 37.02
N SER A 89 -3.72 4.57 37.98
CA SER A 89 -2.82 4.46 39.13
C SER A 89 -1.64 3.51 38.91
N HIS A 90 -1.66 2.71 37.83
CA HIS A 90 -0.59 1.76 37.50
C HIS A 90 0.52 2.44 36.70
N GLU A 91 1.78 2.06 36.94
CA GLU A 91 2.94 2.68 36.26
C GLU A 91 2.94 2.49 34.73
N GLU A 92 2.24 1.45 34.28
CA GLU A 92 2.10 1.09 32.87
C GLU A 92 0.85 1.64 32.18
N TYR A 93 0.07 2.52 32.84
CA TYR A 93 -1.10 3.18 32.26
C TYR A 93 -0.79 3.75 30.87
N TRP A 94 -1.68 3.54 29.91
CA TRP A 94 -1.48 4.06 28.55
C TRP A 94 -1.65 5.57 28.44
N GLY A 95 -2.22 6.21 29.46
CA GLY A 95 -2.55 7.63 29.43
C GLY A 95 -3.90 7.88 28.78
N GLU A 96 -4.43 9.08 29.00
CA GLU A 96 -5.63 9.56 28.31
C GLU A 96 -5.36 9.73 26.80
N ALA A 97 -6.43 9.69 26.01
CA ALA A 97 -6.36 9.81 24.55
C ALA A 97 -7.03 11.12 24.12
N ASP A 98 -6.22 12.17 23.98
CA ASP A 98 -6.66 13.49 23.52
C ASP A 98 -6.96 13.50 22.00
N ASP A 99 -7.32 14.66 21.47
CA ASP A 99 -7.54 14.91 20.04
C ASP A 99 -6.41 14.34 19.18
N PHE A 100 -6.78 13.61 18.13
CA PHE A 100 -5.87 12.99 17.15
C PHE A 100 -4.82 12.02 17.76
N SER A 101 -5.04 11.53 18.98
CA SER A 101 -4.15 10.58 19.62
C SER A 101 -4.09 9.25 18.87
N GLN A 102 -2.87 8.75 18.65
CA GLN A 102 -2.62 7.40 18.10
C GLN A 102 -3.32 6.29 18.92
N LYS A 103 -3.62 6.52 20.20
CA LYS A 103 -4.31 5.53 21.05
C LYS A 103 -5.69 5.18 20.52
N HIS A 104 -6.39 6.12 19.89
CA HIS A 104 -7.71 5.90 19.28
C HIS A 104 -7.67 4.79 18.23
N VAL A 105 -6.56 4.73 17.49
CA VAL A 105 -6.30 3.70 16.49
C VAL A 105 -6.23 2.31 17.12
N GLU A 106 -5.54 2.21 18.26
CA GLU A 106 -5.29 0.94 18.93
C GLU A 106 -6.51 0.46 19.74
N MET A 107 -7.37 1.38 20.21
CA MET A 107 -8.65 1.07 20.86
C MET A 107 -9.56 0.20 20.00
N ALA A 108 -9.50 0.35 18.67
CA ALA A 108 -10.34 -0.42 17.74
C ALA A 108 -10.13 -1.94 17.84
N ALA A 109 -8.88 -2.38 18.01
CA ALA A 109 -8.56 -3.80 18.15
C ALA A 109 -9.16 -4.39 19.44
N ILE A 110 -9.16 -3.61 20.52
CA ILE A 110 -9.79 -3.97 21.79
C ILE A 110 -11.32 -4.02 21.62
N GLY A 111 -11.91 -3.02 20.95
CA GLY A 111 -13.34 -2.99 20.64
C GLY A 111 -13.81 -4.25 19.88
N VAL A 112 -13.08 -4.64 18.83
CA VAL A 112 -13.36 -5.88 18.09
C VAL A 112 -13.18 -7.12 18.99
N GLY A 113 -12.16 -7.13 19.85
CA GLY A 113 -11.95 -8.20 20.83
C GLY A 113 -13.10 -8.36 21.82
N LEU A 114 -13.71 -7.26 22.28
CA LEU A 114 -14.90 -7.29 23.13
C LEU A 114 -16.10 -7.90 22.41
N THR A 115 -16.26 -7.62 21.11
CA THR A 115 -17.37 -8.18 20.32
C THR A 115 -17.20 -9.66 20.01
N MET A 116 -16.00 -10.09 19.62
CA MET A 116 -15.79 -11.45 19.10
C MET A 116 -15.37 -12.47 20.16
N THR A 117 -14.73 -12.02 21.25
CA THR A 117 -14.19 -12.91 22.31
C THR A 117 -14.43 -12.35 23.73
N PRO A 118 -15.66 -11.95 24.09
CA PRO A 118 -15.96 -11.37 25.40
C PRO A 118 -15.58 -12.28 26.57
N GLU A 119 -15.70 -13.60 26.42
CA GLU A 119 -15.31 -14.62 27.39
C GLU A 119 -13.81 -14.60 27.75
N HIS A 120 -13.00 -14.00 26.88
CA HIS A 120 -11.56 -13.89 27.07
C HIS A 120 -11.11 -12.51 27.56
N LEU A 121 -11.75 -11.43 27.12
CA LEU A 121 -11.31 -10.06 27.40
C LEU A 121 -12.21 -9.29 28.38
N TRP A 122 -13.49 -9.66 28.51
CA TRP A 122 -14.48 -8.89 29.27
C TRP A 122 -15.04 -9.65 30.48
N GLU A 123 -15.56 -10.85 30.28
CA GLU A 123 -16.24 -11.63 31.33
C GLU A 123 -15.34 -11.91 32.55
N PRO A 124 -14.03 -12.20 32.40
CA PRO A 124 -13.16 -12.45 33.54
C PRO A 124 -12.80 -11.20 34.36
N LEU A 125 -13.08 -10.00 33.84
CA LEU A 125 -12.76 -8.74 34.53
C LEU A 125 -13.71 -8.52 35.72
N SER A 126 -13.17 -8.01 36.82
CA SER A 126 -13.94 -7.48 37.94
C SER A 126 -14.70 -6.22 37.54
N GLU A 127 -15.68 -5.82 38.37
CA GLU A 127 -16.48 -4.61 38.13
C GLU A 127 -15.60 -3.35 37.98
N VAL A 128 -14.62 -3.17 38.87
CA VAL A 128 -13.69 -2.02 38.84
C VAL A 128 -12.82 -2.03 37.57
N GLU A 129 -12.37 -3.20 37.12
CA GLU A 129 -11.57 -3.33 35.90
C GLU A 129 -12.43 -3.01 34.65
N ARG A 130 -13.69 -3.46 34.63
CA ARG A 130 -14.65 -3.12 33.58
C ARG A 130 -14.92 -1.63 33.52
N GLU A 131 -15.16 -0.98 34.66
CA GLU A 131 -15.38 0.47 34.74
C GLU A 131 -14.20 1.25 34.15
N ARG A 132 -12.97 0.88 34.49
CA ARG A 132 -11.75 1.52 33.96
C ARG A 132 -11.58 1.33 32.45
N LEU A 133 -11.79 0.10 31.97
CA LEU A 133 -11.73 -0.19 30.54
C LEU A 133 -12.79 0.59 29.76
N VAL A 134 -14.03 0.63 30.27
CA VAL A 134 -15.13 1.40 29.66
C VAL A 134 -14.83 2.88 29.66
N ALA A 135 -14.29 3.44 30.75
CA ALA A 135 -13.91 4.84 30.82
C ALA A 135 -12.80 5.18 29.81
N TRP A 136 -11.75 4.36 29.73
CA TRP A 136 -10.65 4.58 28.80
C TRP A 136 -11.09 4.48 27.33
N LEU A 137 -11.91 3.48 26.98
CA LEU A 137 -12.45 3.32 25.63
C LEU A 137 -13.42 4.45 25.25
N ASN A 138 -14.26 4.93 26.18
CA ASN A 138 -15.19 6.03 25.89
C ASN A 138 -14.49 7.37 25.60
N GLY A 139 -13.21 7.54 25.96
CA GLY A 139 -12.44 8.74 25.63
C GLY A 139 -12.41 9.06 24.12
N ILE A 140 -12.59 8.06 23.24
CA ILE A 140 -12.68 8.27 21.78
C ILE A 140 -13.93 9.07 21.34
N ASN A 141 -14.97 9.11 22.19
CA ASN A 141 -16.21 9.83 21.91
C ASN A 141 -16.07 11.33 22.21
N ASP A 142 -15.19 11.68 23.14
CA ASP A 142 -14.93 13.08 23.52
C ASP A 142 -13.83 13.74 22.67
N ALA A 143 -13.05 12.95 21.94
CA ALA A 143 -11.91 13.42 21.13
C ALA A 143 -12.28 13.73 19.67
N GLN A 144 -11.56 14.70 19.10
CA GLN A 144 -11.50 14.91 17.65
C GLN A 144 -10.67 13.81 17.00
N LEU A 145 -11.20 13.25 15.91
CA LEU A 145 -10.52 12.26 15.07
C LEU A 145 -10.25 12.86 13.70
N HIS A 146 -9.23 12.36 13.02
CA HIS A 146 -9.03 12.70 11.61
C HIS A 146 -10.27 12.29 10.79
N ASP A 147 -10.67 13.16 9.87
CA ASP A 147 -11.85 12.98 9.02
C ASP A 147 -11.55 12.01 7.87
N CYS A 148 -11.30 10.76 8.22
CA CYS A 148 -10.92 9.66 7.34
C CYS A 148 -11.31 8.31 7.98
N ASN A 149 -10.64 7.21 7.63
CA ASN A 149 -10.81 5.89 8.25
C ASN A 149 -10.72 5.88 9.78
N TRP A 150 -10.15 6.92 10.42
CA TRP A 150 -10.12 7.03 11.87
C TRP A 150 -11.51 7.01 12.51
N LEU A 151 -12.52 7.47 11.79
CA LEU A 151 -13.92 7.39 12.22
C LEU A 151 -14.37 5.93 12.44
N PHE A 152 -13.81 4.96 11.71
CA PHE A 152 -14.10 3.54 11.96
C PHE A 152 -13.56 3.08 13.32
N PHE A 153 -12.49 3.67 13.86
CA PHE A 153 -12.01 3.30 15.19
C PHE A 153 -13.05 3.58 16.26
N ARG A 154 -13.71 4.75 16.19
CA ARG A 154 -14.85 5.07 17.05
C ARG A 154 -15.98 4.07 16.87
N VAL A 155 -16.29 3.68 15.64
CA VAL A 155 -17.33 2.67 15.35
C VAL A 155 -16.98 1.33 15.99
N MET A 156 -15.74 0.82 15.80
CA MET A 156 -15.31 -0.46 16.36
C MET A 156 -15.34 -0.46 17.89
N VAL A 157 -14.93 0.65 18.53
CA VAL A 157 -14.96 0.80 19.99
C VAL A 157 -16.39 0.76 20.53
N ASN A 158 -17.30 1.58 19.98
CA ASN A 158 -18.68 1.63 20.45
C ASN A 158 -19.46 0.35 20.13
N MET A 159 -19.15 -0.31 19.01
CA MET A 159 -19.67 -1.64 18.69
C MET A 159 -19.24 -2.66 19.77
N GLY A 160 -17.95 -2.66 20.14
CA GLY A 160 -17.40 -3.43 21.25
C GLY A 160 -18.14 -3.20 22.57
N LEU A 161 -18.18 -1.95 23.03
CA LEU A 161 -18.84 -1.55 24.26
C LEU A 161 -20.33 -1.95 24.27
N ARG A 162 -21.03 -1.72 23.15
CA ARG A 162 -22.44 -2.10 23.00
C ARG A 162 -22.64 -3.61 23.11
N SER A 163 -21.79 -4.41 22.48
CA SER A 163 -21.94 -5.87 22.44
C SER A 163 -21.86 -6.52 23.83
N VAL A 164 -21.13 -5.91 24.76
CA VAL A 164 -21.00 -6.36 26.16
C VAL A 164 -21.93 -5.63 27.14
N GLY A 165 -22.84 -4.80 26.63
CA GLY A 165 -23.82 -4.04 27.43
C GLY A 165 -23.25 -2.86 28.21
N ALA A 166 -22.05 -2.39 27.86
CA ALA A 166 -21.41 -1.23 28.50
C ALA A 166 -21.92 0.11 27.93
N CYS A 167 -21.66 1.20 28.67
CA CYS A 167 -21.96 2.55 28.22
C CYS A 167 -21.19 2.87 26.91
N HIS A 168 -21.89 3.43 25.93
CA HIS A 168 -21.39 3.74 24.59
C HIS A 168 -22.19 4.89 23.96
N ASP A 169 -21.63 5.56 22.96
CA ASP A 169 -22.31 6.60 22.18
C ASP A 169 -22.72 6.07 20.80
N TRP A 170 -23.95 5.57 20.72
CA TRP A 170 -24.49 5.08 19.46
C TRP A 170 -24.86 6.19 18.49
N VAL A 171 -25.21 7.39 18.97
CA VAL A 171 -25.59 8.51 18.10
C VAL A 171 -24.35 9.02 17.34
N LEU A 172 -23.24 9.20 18.05
CA LEU A 172 -21.97 9.59 17.45
C LEU A 172 -21.38 8.48 16.56
N THR A 173 -21.65 7.21 16.89
CA THR A 173 -21.32 6.08 16.01
C THR A 173 -22.05 6.19 14.68
N GLN A 174 -23.35 6.49 14.70
CA GLN A 174 -24.16 6.65 13.49
C GLN A 174 -23.70 7.84 12.64
N SER A 175 -23.38 8.99 13.26
CA SER A 175 -22.87 10.14 12.51
C SER A 175 -21.48 9.90 11.91
N SER A 176 -20.63 9.14 12.61
CA SER A 176 -19.32 8.72 12.09
C SER A 176 -19.48 7.80 10.88
N LEU A 177 -20.45 6.88 10.91
CA LEU A 177 -20.80 6.02 9.77
C LEU A 177 -21.37 6.82 8.60
N ASP A 178 -22.27 7.77 8.84
CA ASP A 178 -22.79 8.66 7.79
C ASP A 178 -21.65 9.42 7.09
N ARG A 179 -20.68 9.92 7.88
CA ARG A 179 -19.50 10.59 7.34
C ARG A 179 -18.63 9.64 6.51
N LEU A 180 -18.37 8.43 7.00
CA LEU A 180 -17.61 7.42 6.26
C LEU A 180 -18.29 7.01 4.94
N GLU A 181 -19.61 6.91 4.91
CA GLU A 181 -20.36 6.63 3.68
C GLU A 181 -20.28 7.76 2.66
N SER A 182 -20.08 9.01 3.10
CA SER A 182 -19.90 10.17 2.21
C SER A 182 -18.60 10.13 1.41
N PHE A 183 -17.62 9.31 1.81
CA PHE A 183 -16.37 9.13 1.07
C PHE A 183 -16.48 8.12 -0.08
N HIS A 184 -17.66 7.55 -0.33
CA HIS A 184 -17.88 6.59 -1.42
C HIS A 184 -17.88 7.30 -2.79
N CYS A 185 -17.03 6.83 -3.70
CA CYS A 185 -16.82 7.42 -5.04
C CYS A 185 -17.51 6.63 -6.17
N GLY A 186 -18.43 5.70 -5.84
CA GLY A 186 -19.05 4.80 -6.81
C GLY A 186 -18.25 3.50 -7.04
N ASN A 187 -18.92 2.46 -7.56
CA ASN A 187 -18.31 1.16 -7.93
C ASN A 187 -17.45 0.51 -6.82
N GLY A 188 -17.86 0.68 -5.56
CA GLY A 188 -17.12 0.19 -4.40
C GLY A 188 -15.83 0.96 -4.04
N TRP A 189 -15.45 2.01 -4.78
CA TRP A 189 -14.30 2.85 -4.46
C TRP A 189 -14.61 3.86 -3.36
N TYR A 190 -13.61 4.16 -2.52
CA TYR A 190 -13.66 5.23 -1.53
C TYR A 190 -12.37 6.03 -1.57
N THR A 191 -12.46 7.33 -1.30
CA THR A 191 -11.35 8.11 -0.76
C THR A 191 -11.20 7.83 0.72
N ASP A 192 -10.00 8.02 1.27
CA ASP A 192 -9.78 7.96 2.72
C ASP A 192 -9.88 9.35 3.37
N GLY A 193 -11.05 9.98 3.21
CA GLY A 193 -11.30 11.36 3.64
C GLY A 193 -11.94 12.20 2.53
N PRO A 194 -11.89 13.54 2.64
CA PRO A 194 -12.39 14.47 1.62
C PRO A 194 -11.84 14.19 0.22
N GLU A 195 -12.51 14.69 -0.83
CA GLU A 195 -12.31 14.31 -2.24
C GLU A 195 -10.86 14.37 -2.76
N GLU A 196 -10.00 15.20 -2.17
CA GLU A 196 -8.57 15.33 -2.53
C GLU A 196 -7.68 14.22 -1.93
N SER A 197 -8.23 13.30 -1.14
CA SER A 197 -7.45 12.26 -0.46
C SER A 197 -7.02 11.16 -1.44
N PRO A 198 -5.77 10.69 -1.37
CA PRO A 198 -5.28 9.66 -2.28
C PRO A 198 -5.99 8.32 -2.06
N ILE A 199 -6.13 7.55 -3.14
CA ILE A 199 -6.73 6.21 -3.14
C ILE A 199 -5.61 5.17 -3.12
N ASP A 200 -5.39 4.57 -1.96
CA ASP A 200 -4.38 3.54 -1.70
C ASP A 200 -4.96 2.33 -0.93
N TYR A 201 -4.10 1.50 -0.32
CA TYR A 201 -4.52 0.31 0.42
C TYR A 201 -5.39 0.59 1.66
N TYR A 202 -5.54 1.83 2.12
CA TYR A 202 -6.54 2.17 3.13
C TYR A 202 -7.96 1.89 2.66
N LEU A 203 -8.22 1.89 1.36
CA LEU A 203 -9.48 1.42 0.80
C LEU A 203 -9.76 -0.06 1.17
N PRO A 204 -8.95 -1.06 0.74
CA PRO A 204 -9.18 -2.47 1.09
C PRO A 204 -9.04 -2.80 2.58
N TRP A 205 -7.95 -2.38 3.25
CA TRP A 205 -7.64 -2.86 4.61
C TRP A 205 -8.20 -2.00 5.75
N ALA A 206 -8.85 -0.88 5.44
CA ALA A 206 -9.50 -0.03 6.43
C ALA A 206 -10.96 0.22 6.05
N MET A 207 -11.24 0.89 4.92
CA MET A 207 -12.62 1.26 4.56
C MET A 207 -13.50 0.01 4.37
N HIS A 208 -13.09 -0.92 3.51
CA HIS A 208 -13.82 -2.17 3.31
C HIS A 208 -13.70 -3.11 4.50
N PHE A 209 -12.49 -3.31 5.02
CA PHE A 209 -12.25 -4.21 6.15
C PHE A 209 -13.13 -3.86 7.36
N TYR A 210 -13.13 -2.61 7.82
CA TYR A 210 -13.94 -2.19 8.97
C TYR A 210 -15.43 -2.14 8.66
N GLY A 211 -15.81 -1.74 7.43
CA GLY A 211 -17.20 -1.78 6.98
C GLY A 211 -17.78 -3.20 7.04
N LEU A 212 -17.01 -4.21 6.62
CA LEU A 212 -17.41 -5.62 6.68
C LEU A 212 -17.40 -6.18 8.11
N VAL A 213 -16.42 -5.81 8.94
CA VAL A 213 -16.44 -6.15 10.38
C VAL A 213 -17.69 -5.58 11.05
N TYR A 214 -18.02 -4.31 10.80
CA TYR A 214 -19.27 -3.70 11.28
C TYR A 214 -20.49 -4.48 10.80
N ALA A 215 -20.57 -4.77 9.48
CA ALA A 215 -21.71 -5.46 8.90
C ALA A 215 -21.97 -6.85 9.50
N MET A 216 -20.93 -7.52 10.00
CA MET A 216 -21.02 -8.88 10.56
C MET A 216 -21.16 -8.91 12.08
N CYS A 217 -20.73 -7.86 12.78
CA CYS A 217 -20.66 -7.84 14.23
C CYS A 217 -21.80 -7.03 14.88
N THR A 218 -22.75 -6.50 14.11
CA THR A 218 -23.93 -5.80 14.64
C THR A 218 -25.16 -5.94 13.72
N ASP A 219 -26.34 -6.12 14.34
CA ASP A 219 -27.65 -6.12 13.67
C ASP A 219 -28.38 -4.78 13.79
N ALA A 220 -27.67 -3.72 14.22
CA ALA A 220 -28.28 -2.44 14.56
C ALA A 220 -28.80 -1.63 13.36
N ASP A 221 -28.24 -1.87 12.18
CA ASP A 221 -28.54 -1.15 10.95
C ASP A 221 -28.28 -2.09 9.74
N PRO A 222 -29.22 -3.00 9.46
CA PRO A 222 -29.05 -4.01 8.41
C PRO A 222 -28.94 -3.37 7.02
N ASP A 223 -29.66 -2.28 6.76
CA ASP A 223 -29.62 -1.59 5.47
C ASP A 223 -28.22 -1.02 5.19
N ARG A 224 -27.55 -0.44 6.20
CA ARG A 224 -26.16 0.01 6.05
C ARG A 224 -25.18 -1.16 5.92
N ALA A 225 -25.38 -2.22 6.69
CA ALA A 225 -24.57 -3.44 6.56
C ALA A 225 -24.60 -3.98 5.12
N ASP A 226 -25.78 -4.03 4.51
CA ASP A 226 -25.96 -4.49 3.12
C ASP A 226 -25.34 -3.53 2.10
N ARG A 227 -25.34 -2.22 2.36
CA ARG A 227 -24.58 -1.26 1.53
C ARG A 227 -23.08 -1.51 1.61
N PHE A 228 -22.52 -1.75 2.80
CA PHE A 228 -21.08 -2.08 2.91
C PHE A 228 -20.74 -3.40 2.19
N ARG A 229 -21.56 -4.44 2.34
CA ARG A 229 -21.40 -5.71 1.62
C ARG A 229 -21.42 -5.51 0.11
N SER A 230 -22.44 -4.82 -0.41
CA SER A 230 -22.61 -4.59 -1.85
C SER A 230 -21.45 -3.81 -2.45
N ARG A 231 -20.95 -2.78 -1.73
CA ARG A 231 -19.79 -2.00 -2.17
C ARG A 231 -18.50 -2.84 -2.17
N ALA A 232 -18.32 -3.72 -1.19
CA ALA A 232 -17.18 -4.64 -1.15
C ALA A 232 -17.20 -5.65 -2.29
N GLU A 233 -18.36 -6.24 -2.61
CA GLU A 233 -18.52 -7.14 -3.77
C GLU A 233 -18.19 -6.44 -5.09
N ALA A 234 -18.67 -5.21 -5.28
CA ALA A 234 -18.36 -4.41 -6.46
C ALA A 234 -16.85 -4.10 -6.59
N PHE A 235 -16.19 -3.79 -5.48
CA PHE A 235 -14.76 -3.47 -5.46
C PHE A 235 -13.86 -4.70 -5.71
N ALA A 236 -14.29 -5.90 -5.30
CA ALA A 236 -13.46 -7.10 -5.33
C ALA A 236 -12.87 -7.39 -6.72
N THR A 237 -13.65 -7.18 -7.78
CA THR A 237 -13.19 -7.38 -9.17
C THR A 237 -12.07 -6.41 -9.54
N SER A 238 -12.18 -5.14 -9.15
CA SER A 238 -11.14 -4.14 -9.36
C SER A 238 -9.89 -4.44 -8.53
N HIS A 239 -10.06 -4.82 -7.27
CA HIS A 239 -8.93 -5.08 -6.37
C HIS A 239 -8.13 -6.33 -6.76
N LEU A 240 -8.77 -7.33 -7.37
CA LEU A 240 -8.10 -8.52 -7.89
C LEU A 240 -6.96 -8.15 -8.86
N HIS A 241 -7.14 -7.07 -9.62
CA HIS A 241 -6.12 -6.60 -10.55
C HIS A 241 -4.84 -6.10 -9.88
N TRP A 242 -4.80 -5.90 -8.56
CA TRP A 242 -3.61 -5.43 -7.84
C TRP A 242 -2.67 -6.55 -7.41
N PHE A 243 -3.02 -7.81 -7.66
CA PHE A 243 -2.25 -9.00 -7.28
C PHE A 243 -1.77 -9.77 -8.51
N ASP A 244 -0.54 -10.26 -8.50
CA ASP A 244 -0.06 -11.19 -9.50
C ASP A 244 -0.34 -12.66 -9.11
N ASP A 245 0.08 -13.59 -9.97
CA ASP A 245 -0.17 -15.02 -9.78
C ASP A 245 0.57 -15.61 -8.58
N ASP A 246 1.74 -15.06 -8.23
CA ASP A 246 2.53 -15.47 -7.06
C ASP A 246 1.98 -14.91 -5.73
N GLY A 247 1.03 -13.97 -5.81
CA GLY A 247 0.43 -13.31 -4.67
C GLY A 247 1.14 -12.03 -4.24
N ARG A 248 2.09 -11.51 -5.02
CA ARG A 248 2.62 -10.16 -4.82
C ARG A 248 1.53 -9.15 -5.12
N ALA A 249 1.55 -8.03 -4.42
CA ALA A 249 0.63 -6.93 -4.69
C ALA A 249 1.40 -5.64 -4.98
N LEU A 250 0.75 -4.72 -5.70
CA LEU A 250 1.35 -3.45 -6.11
C LEU A 250 2.01 -2.73 -4.92
N PRO A 251 3.29 -2.34 -5.00
CA PRO A 251 3.94 -1.54 -3.97
C PRO A 251 3.58 -0.07 -4.21
N TYR A 252 2.42 0.36 -3.70
CA TYR A 252 1.88 1.71 -3.93
C TYR A 252 1.21 2.28 -2.68
N GLY A 253 1.37 3.59 -2.46
CA GLY A 253 0.75 4.32 -1.36
C GLY A 253 1.48 4.17 -0.03
N ARG A 254 0.88 4.73 1.03
CA ARG A 254 1.47 4.77 2.38
C ARG A 254 1.33 3.43 3.12
N SER A 255 2.04 3.33 4.24
CA SER A 255 1.96 2.22 5.19
C SER A 255 2.32 0.84 4.61
N LEU A 256 3.16 0.81 3.57
CA LEU A 256 3.58 -0.44 2.95
C LEU A 256 4.26 -1.42 3.92
N THR A 257 4.78 -0.94 5.05
CA THR A 257 5.31 -1.74 6.15
C THR A 257 4.31 -2.75 6.75
N TYR A 258 3.01 -2.59 6.46
CA TYR A 258 1.96 -3.53 6.89
C TYR A 258 1.90 -4.80 6.02
N ARG A 259 2.57 -4.82 4.85
CA ARG A 259 2.84 -6.04 4.06
C ARG A 259 1.58 -6.88 3.77
N PHE A 260 1.46 -8.05 4.39
CA PHE A 260 0.35 -8.97 4.19
C PHE A 260 -0.99 -8.48 4.73
N ALA A 261 -1.06 -7.28 5.35
CA ALA A 261 -2.33 -6.56 5.49
C ALA A 261 -3.04 -6.36 4.13
N GLN A 262 -2.30 -6.38 3.01
CA GLN A 262 -2.87 -6.42 1.65
C GLN A 262 -3.89 -7.56 1.47
N ALA A 263 -3.72 -8.69 2.17
CA ALA A 263 -4.66 -9.81 2.11
C ALA A 263 -5.93 -9.63 2.97
N ALA A 264 -5.99 -8.60 3.84
CA ALA A 264 -7.07 -8.43 4.81
C ALA A 264 -8.45 -8.31 4.18
N PHE A 265 -8.57 -7.65 3.02
CA PHE A 265 -9.82 -7.50 2.29
C PHE A 265 -10.40 -8.85 1.85
N TRP A 266 -9.58 -9.74 1.27
CA TRP A 266 -10.01 -11.06 0.84
C TRP A 266 -10.50 -11.91 2.02
N GLY A 267 -9.82 -11.79 3.16
CA GLY A 267 -10.26 -12.43 4.39
C GLY A 267 -11.57 -11.84 4.94
N ALA A 268 -11.77 -10.53 4.82
CA ALA A 268 -13.00 -9.86 5.22
C ALA A 268 -14.19 -10.20 4.33
N LEU A 269 -14.00 -10.41 3.02
CA LEU A 269 -15.04 -10.94 2.13
C LEU A 269 -15.53 -12.32 2.61
N ALA A 270 -14.59 -13.22 2.93
CA ALA A 270 -14.92 -14.53 3.47
C ALA A 270 -15.64 -14.43 4.82
N PHE A 271 -15.16 -13.57 5.72
CA PHE A 271 -15.80 -13.28 7.01
C PHE A 271 -17.24 -12.78 6.84
N ALA A 272 -17.50 -11.98 5.81
CA ALA A 272 -18.83 -11.46 5.48
C ALA A 272 -19.71 -12.41 4.65
N GLY A 273 -19.24 -13.62 4.35
CA GLY A 273 -19.96 -14.59 3.53
C GLY A 273 -20.13 -14.16 2.07
N LEU A 274 -19.31 -13.23 1.58
CA LEU A 274 -19.41 -12.66 0.24
C LEU A 274 -18.58 -13.47 -0.76
N GLN A 275 -19.21 -13.84 -1.87
CA GLN A 275 -18.60 -14.69 -2.90
C GLN A 275 -18.66 -14.01 -4.29
N PRO A 276 -18.05 -12.83 -4.47
CA PRO A 276 -17.97 -12.18 -5.79
C PRO A 276 -17.09 -12.98 -6.79
N LEU A 277 -16.27 -13.89 -6.26
CA LEU A 277 -15.41 -14.84 -6.99
C LEU A 277 -15.55 -16.23 -6.34
N PRO A 278 -15.25 -17.33 -7.05
CA PRO A 278 -15.23 -18.66 -6.45
C PRO A 278 -14.38 -18.71 -5.17
N TRP A 279 -14.83 -19.45 -4.15
CA TRP A 279 -14.12 -19.55 -2.86
C TRP A 279 -12.63 -19.93 -3.01
N GLY A 280 -12.32 -20.81 -3.97
CA GLY A 280 -10.93 -21.20 -4.25
C GLY A 280 -10.06 -20.04 -4.74
N VAL A 281 -10.63 -19.09 -5.49
CA VAL A 281 -9.91 -17.87 -5.94
C VAL A 281 -9.69 -16.93 -4.74
N ILE A 282 -10.74 -16.67 -3.95
CA ILE A 282 -10.63 -15.80 -2.75
C ILE A 282 -9.60 -16.36 -1.77
N ARG A 283 -9.69 -17.66 -1.45
CA ARG A 283 -8.71 -18.35 -0.61
C ARG A 283 -7.32 -18.34 -1.24
N GLY A 284 -7.23 -18.59 -2.54
CA GLY A 284 -5.96 -18.64 -3.28
C GLY A 284 -5.20 -17.31 -3.22
N VAL A 285 -5.84 -16.18 -3.52
CA VAL A 285 -5.20 -14.86 -3.46
C VAL A 285 -4.77 -14.51 -2.04
N TRP A 286 -5.66 -14.74 -1.07
CA TRP A 286 -5.37 -14.51 0.35
C TRP A 286 -4.16 -15.32 0.83
N ALA A 287 -4.19 -16.65 0.62
CA ALA A 287 -3.17 -17.56 1.11
C ALA A 287 -1.82 -17.35 0.39
N ARG A 288 -1.82 -17.15 -0.93
CA ARG A 288 -0.59 -16.86 -1.69
C ARG A 288 0.06 -15.56 -1.24
N ASN A 289 -0.70 -14.48 -1.04
CA ASN A 289 -0.13 -13.21 -0.55
C ASN A 289 0.50 -13.35 0.85
N VAL A 290 -0.21 -14.01 1.79
CA VAL A 290 0.33 -14.26 3.15
C VAL A 290 1.60 -15.10 3.08
N ARG A 291 1.60 -16.20 2.31
CA ARG A 291 2.79 -17.06 2.15
C ARG A 291 3.94 -16.33 1.49
N TRP A 292 3.68 -15.57 0.43
CA TRP A 292 4.70 -14.83 -0.29
C TRP A 292 5.42 -13.86 0.65
N TRP A 293 4.67 -13.10 1.46
CA TRP A 293 5.24 -12.16 2.43
C TRP A 293 6.02 -12.85 3.54
N LEU A 294 5.51 -13.95 4.10
CA LEU A 294 6.18 -14.69 5.16
C LEU A 294 7.46 -15.41 4.70
N ASN A 295 7.66 -15.53 3.38
CA ASN A 295 8.90 -16.01 2.76
C ASN A 295 9.93 -14.89 2.49
N GLN A 296 9.57 -13.62 2.66
CA GLN A 296 10.49 -12.50 2.47
C GLN A 296 11.39 -12.28 3.71
N PRO A 297 12.56 -11.62 3.57
CA PRO A 297 13.44 -11.29 4.70
C PRO A 297 12.90 -10.14 5.56
N ILE A 298 11.67 -10.26 6.06
CA ILE A 298 10.94 -9.19 6.77
C ILE A 298 11.05 -9.25 8.29
N PHE A 299 11.86 -10.17 8.81
CA PHE A 299 12.03 -10.38 10.24
C PHE A 299 13.35 -9.81 10.75
N THR A 300 13.36 -9.32 11.98
CA THR A 300 14.59 -9.01 12.71
C THR A 300 15.32 -10.29 13.13
N ASP A 301 16.52 -10.14 13.68
CA ASP A 301 17.27 -11.27 14.23
C ASP A 301 16.50 -12.01 15.33
N GLY A 302 15.68 -11.29 16.11
CA GLY A 302 14.81 -11.83 17.15
C GLY A 302 13.48 -12.39 16.65
N GLY A 303 13.22 -12.40 15.34
CA GLY A 303 11.98 -12.93 14.76
C GLY A 303 10.79 -11.97 14.78
N LEU A 304 10.99 -10.70 15.13
CA LEU A 304 9.94 -9.69 15.07
C LEU A 304 9.74 -9.21 13.63
N LEU A 305 8.52 -8.84 13.23
CA LEU A 305 8.31 -8.09 12.00
C LEU A 305 9.08 -6.76 12.05
N SER A 306 9.86 -6.46 11.02
CA SER A 306 10.69 -5.25 10.95
C SER A 306 9.95 -4.08 10.28
N VAL A 307 10.37 -2.83 10.49
CA VAL A 307 9.94 -1.73 9.61
C VAL A 307 10.68 -1.84 8.27
N GLY A 308 9.97 -1.65 7.16
CA GLY A 308 10.50 -1.75 5.81
C GLY A 308 9.43 -2.25 4.84
N TYR A 309 9.83 -2.86 3.72
CA TYR A 309 8.88 -3.50 2.81
C TYR A 309 9.26 -4.96 2.58
N ARG A 310 10.07 -5.31 1.56
CA ARG A 310 10.57 -6.68 1.38
C ARG A 310 11.72 -7.06 2.31
N TYR A 311 12.44 -6.06 2.81
CA TYR A 311 13.53 -6.22 3.77
C TYR A 311 13.51 -5.07 4.78
N PRO A 312 14.29 -5.15 5.89
CA PRO A 312 14.31 -4.12 6.92
C PRO A 312 14.99 -2.85 6.41
N THR A 313 14.28 -1.72 6.45
CA THR A 313 14.82 -0.39 6.15
C THR A 313 13.88 0.69 6.69
N LEU A 314 14.45 1.77 7.22
CA LEU A 314 13.68 2.95 7.66
C LEU A 314 13.53 4.01 6.58
N LYS A 315 14.24 3.90 5.44
CA LYS A 315 14.17 4.93 4.38
C LYS A 315 12.75 5.16 3.84
N PRO A 316 11.90 4.12 3.63
CA PRO A 316 10.55 4.32 3.14
C PRO A 316 9.50 4.52 4.25
N SER A 317 9.89 4.60 5.53
CA SER A 317 8.91 4.70 6.62
C SER A 317 8.22 6.06 6.67
N GLU A 318 6.95 6.10 7.09
CA GLU A 318 6.28 7.35 7.46
C GLU A 318 6.62 7.78 8.89
N SER A 319 6.40 9.06 9.21
CA SER A 319 6.64 9.65 10.55
C SER A 319 5.84 8.98 11.68
N TYR A 320 4.80 8.22 11.36
CA TYR A 320 3.98 7.48 12.31
C TYR A 320 4.38 6.00 12.46
N ASN A 321 5.32 5.50 11.66
CA ASN A 321 5.73 4.09 11.78
C ASN A 321 6.59 3.89 13.02
N SER A 322 6.11 3.07 13.95
CA SER A 322 6.86 2.57 15.10
C SER A 322 7.40 1.14 14.84
N PRO A 323 8.22 0.56 15.73
CA PRO A 323 8.65 -0.84 15.63
C PRO A 323 7.51 -1.85 15.64
N ASN A 324 6.39 -1.47 16.26
CA ASN A 324 5.20 -2.30 16.36
C ASN A 324 4.27 -2.10 15.16
N SER A 325 4.55 -1.12 14.29
CA SER A 325 3.67 -0.82 13.18
C SER A 325 3.44 -1.92 12.15
N PRO A 326 4.45 -2.74 11.83
CA PRO A 326 4.29 -3.91 10.97
C PRO A 326 3.20 -4.91 11.40
N TYR A 327 2.80 -4.93 12.68
CA TYR A 327 1.80 -5.89 13.18
C TYR A 327 0.36 -5.59 12.72
N TRP A 328 0.11 -4.49 12.01
CA TRP A 328 -1.14 -4.35 11.25
C TRP A 328 -1.37 -5.49 10.25
N ALA A 329 -0.29 -6.13 9.81
CA ALA A 329 -0.33 -7.33 8.98
C ALA A 329 -1.23 -8.44 9.58
N MET A 330 -1.40 -8.46 10.90
CA MET A 330 -2.23 -9.44 11.61
C MET A 330 -3.71 -9.40 11.20
N LYS A 331 -4.20 -8.30 10.60
CA LYS A 331 -5.55 -8.24 9.99
C LYS A 331 -5.80 -9.33 8.95
N ALA A 332 -4.76 -9.80 8.27
CA ALA A 332 -4.89 -10.87 7.28
C ALA A 332 -5.50 -12.14 7.87
N PHE A 333 -5.40 -12.36 9.18
CA PHE A 333 -5.87 -13.57 9.84
C PHE A 333 -7.35 -13.53 10.28
N LEU A 334 -8.11 -12.51 9.89
CA LEU A 334 -9.56 -12.44 10.14
C LEU A 334 -10.34 -13.72 9.77
N PRO A 335 -10.02 -14.46 8.67
CA PRO A 335 -10.70 -15.72 8.35
C PRO A 335 -10.64 -16.80 9.43
N LEU A 336 -9.73 -16.72 10.41
CA LEU A 336 -9.68 -17.69 11.50
C LEU A 336 -10.92 -17.65 12.41
N ALA A 337 -11.66 -16.53 12.38
CA ALA A 337 -12.97 -16.36 13.02
C ALA A 337 -14.11 -17.11 12.31
N LEU A 338 -13.84 -17.73 11.15
CA LEU A 338 -14.80 -18.60 10.49
C LEU A 338 -14.78 -19.99 11.10
N GLU A 339 -15.95 -20.64 11.08
CA GLU A 339 -16.09 -22.04 11.44
C GLU A 339 -15.13 -22.92 10.60
N PRO A 340 -14.56 -23.99 11.17
CA PRO A 340 -13.65 -24.87 10.44
C PRO A 340 -14.23 -25.50 9.17
N ASP A 341 -15.55 -25.70 9.10
CA ASP A 341 -16.26 -26.26 7.96
C ASP A 341 -16.76 -25.22 6.95
N HIS A 342 -16.47 -23.92 7.17
CA HIS A 342 -16.86 -22.85 6.25
C HIS A 342 -16.30 -23.09 4.83
N PRO A 343 -17.08 -22.82 3.75
CA PRO A 343 -16.66 -23.08 2.36
C PRO A 343 -15.30 -22.49 1.97
N PHE A 344 -14.92 -21.34 2.56
CA PHE A 344 -13.59 -20.76 2.40
C PHE A 344 -12.46 -21.72 2.78
N TRP A 345 -12.58 -22.45 3.90
CA TRP A 345 -11.56 -23.39 4.36
C TRP A 345 -11.60 -24.72 3.60
N GLN A 346 -12.78 -25.11 3.11
CA GLN A 346 -13.00 -26.35 2.37
C GLN A 346 -12.61 -26.25 0.89
N ALA A 347 -12.61 -25.04 0.32
CA ALA A 347 -12.29 -24.83 -1.09
C ALA A 347 -10.79 -25.02 -1.36
N GLU A 348 -10.44 -25.81 -2.36
CA GLU A 348 -9.07 -25.88 -2.88
C GLU A 348 -8.62 -24.51 -3.40
N GLU A 349 -7.39 -24.11 -3.13
CA GLU A 349 -6.84 -22.86 -3.63
C GLU A 349 -6.74 -22.89 -5.16
N GLN A 350 -7.29 -21.85 -5.82
CA GLN A 350 -7.29 -21.72 -7.27
C GLN A 350 -6.39 -20.55 -7.71
N PRO A 351 -5.83 -20.60 -8.94
CA PRO A 351 -5.12 -19.47 -9.53
C PRO A 351 -6.04 -18.27 -9.70
N LEU A 352 -5.48 -17.12 -10.10
CA LEU A 352 -6.30 -16.03 -10.58
C LEU A 352 -7.15 -16.53 -11.78
N PRO A 353 -8.40 -16.04 -11.94
CA PRO A 353 -9.16 -16.29 -13.16
C PRO A 353 -8.42 -15.68 -14.36
N SER A 354 -8.85 -16.02 -15.58
CA SER A 354 -8.35 -15.31 -16.77
C SER A 354 -8.69 -13.83 -16.63
N LEU A 355 -7.66 -12.99 -16.52
CA LEU A 355 -7.80 -11.54 -16.44
C LEU A 355 -7.36 -10.92 -17.77
N PRO A 356 -7.97 -9.79 -18.19
CA PRO A 356 -7.44 -9.00 -19.30
C PRO A 356 -6.01 -8.53 -18.99
N GLU A 357 -5.18 -8.47 -20.03
CA GLU A 357 -3.81 -7.94 -19.98
C GLU A 357 -3.78 -6.48 -19.50
N ARG A 358 -4.83 -5.70 -19.80
CA ARG A 358 -4.91 -4.28 -19.46
C ARG A 358 -6.26 -3.92 -18.86
N VAL A 359 -6.24 -3.17 -17.76
CA VAL A 359 -7.46 -2.64 -17.11
C VAL A 359 -7.27 -1.20 -16.69
N VAL A 360 -8.23 -0.36 -17.07
CA VAL A 360 -8.29 1.04 -16.66
C VAL A 360 -9.09 1.14 -15.37
N GLN A 361 -8.53 1.81 -14.37
CA GLN A 361 -9.16 2.09 -13.08
C GLN A 361 -9.18 3.62 -12.87
N PRO A 362 -10.17 4.32 -13.46
CA PRO A 362 -10.19 5.78 -13.48
C PRO A 362 -10.30 6.38 -12.07
N GLN A 363 -11.03 5.73 -11.15
CA GLN A 363 -11.13 6.16 -9.75
C GLN A 363 -9.76 6.22 -9.08
N ALA A 364 -8.87 5.27 -9.37
CA ALA A 364 -7.52 5.25 -8.82
C ALA A 364 -6.49 6.04 -9.66
N GLY A 365 -6.90 6.53 -10.84
CA GLY A 365 -5.99 7.11 -11.83
C GLY A 365 -4.93 6.12 -12.32
N LYS A 366 -5.31 4.86 -12.58
CA LYS A 366 -4.37 3.79 -12.95
C LYS A 366 -4.74 3.05 -14.23
N VAL A 367 -3.73 2.58 -14.92
CA VAL A 367 -3.84 1.51 -15.93
C VAL A 367 -2.99 0.34 -15.47
N ILE A 368 -3.65 -0.77 -15.16
CA ILE A 368 -3.00 -2.00 -14.72
C ILE A 368 -2.63 -2.82 -15.95
N CYS A 369 -1.37 -3.21 -16.06
CA CYS A 369 -0.81 -4.00 -17.17
C CYS A 369 -0.26 -5.32 -16.64
N ARG A 370 -0.60 -6.43 -17.30
CA ARG A 370 -0.23 -7.81 -16.99
C ARG A 370 0.44 -8.42 -18.20
N ASP A 371 1.75 -8.22 -18.26
CA ASP A 371 2.63 -8.84 -19.24
C ASP A 371 3.58 -9.80 -18.49
N ASP A 372 4.89 -9.71 -18.70
CA ASP A 372 5.91 -10.49 -17.96
C ASP A 372 5.85 -10.28 -16.43
N HIS A 373 5.35 -9.12 -16.00
CA HIS A 373 5.12 -8.79 -14.61
C HIS A 373 3.96 -7.81 -14.46
N LEU A 374 3.39 -7.69 -13.25
CA LEU A 374 2.28 -6.78 -12.98
C LEU A 374 2.78 -5.35 -12.72
N VAL A 375 2.33 -4.41 -13.55
CA VAL A 375 2.63 -2.97 -13.48
C VAL A 375 1.35 -2.16 -13.33
N ALA A 376 1.38 -1.12 -12.51
CA ALA A 376 0.39 -0.06 -12.53
C ALA A 376 1.01 1.23 -13.10
N LEU A 377 0.60 1.62 -14.30
CA LEU A 377 0.79 3.01 -14.73
C LEU A 377 -0.10 3.89 -13.87
N SER A 378 0.44 5.00 -13.37
CA SER A 378 -0.25 5.81 -12.37
C SER A 378 -0.15 7.29 -12.67
N LEU A 379 -1.28 7.97 -12.50
CA LEU A 379 -1.31 9.41 -12.31
C LEU A 379 -0.71 9.76 -10.94
N PRO A 380 -0.03 10.91 -10.81
CA PRO A 380 0.35 11.43 -9.52
C PRO A 380 -0.87 11.76 -8.66
N GLN A 381 -0.77 11.50 -7.36
CA GLN A 381 -1.77 11.90 -6.37
C GLN A 381 -1.10 12.73 -5.27
N ASP A 382 -1.76 13.78 -4.84
CA ASP A 382 -1.28 14.67 -3.79
C ASP A 382 -1.28 13.94 -2.43
N SER A 383 -0.14 13.95 -1.75
CA SER A 383 0.00 13.25 -0.48
C SER A 383 1.16 13.78 0.36
N VAL A 384 0.94 13.83 1.67
CA VAL A 384 1.98 14.19 2.66
C VAL A 384 2.87 13.00 3.06
N HIS A 385 2.59 11.78 2.54
CA HIS A 385 3.24 10.55 2.98
C HIS A 385 4.45 10.12 2.14
N GLY A 386 5.01 11.07 1.37
CA GLY A 386 6.15 10.88 0.49
C GLY A 386 5.72 10.78 -0.96
N ARG A 387 6.25 11.68 -1.80
CA ARG A 387 5.88 11.80 -3.21
C ARG A 387 6.14 10.51 -4.00
N GLU A 388 7.25 9.81 -3.74
CA GLU A 388 7.66 8.61 -4.47
C GLU A 388 6.66 7.45 -4.33
N LYS A 389 5.77 7.50 -3.33
CA LYS A 389 4.71 6.50 -3.12
C LYS A 389 3.43 6.79 -3.91
N TYR A 390 3.29 8.00 -4.43
CA TYR A 390 2.07 8.49 -5.07
C TYR A 390 2.29 9.11 -6.45
N SER A 391 3.52 9.48 -6.84
CA SER A 391 3.78 10.31 -8.02
C SER A 391 4.65 9.69 -9.12
N LYS A 392 5.11 8.44 -8.95
CA LYS A 392 5.77 7.71 -10.03
C LYS A 392 4.80 7.34 -11.13
N PHE A 393 5.30 7.31 -12.36
CA PHE A 393 4.54 6.96 -13.55
C PHE A 393 4.21 5.48 -13.63
N ALA A 394 5.00 4.63 -12.98
CA ALA A 394 4.79 3.19 -12.93
C ALA A 394 5.19 2.60 -11.57
N TYR A 395 4.42 1.61 -11.10
CA TYR A 395 4.74 0.78 -9.93
C TYR A 395 4.72 -0.69 -10.32
N SER A 396 5.84 -1.38 -10.10
CA SER A 396 6.01 -2.78 -10.47
C SER A 396 5.97 -3.70 -9.25
N THR A 397 5.18 -4.77 -9.34
CA THR A 397 5.20 -5.87 -8.35
C THR A 397 6.49 -6.67 -8.37
N GLU A 398 7.34 -6.56 -9.37
CA GLU A 398 8.64 -7.24 -9.42
C GLU A 398 9.73 -6.31 -8.87
N PHE A 399 9.86 -5.14 -9.50
CA PHE A 399 10.97 -4.21 -9.33
C PHE A 399 10.80 -3.23 -8.16
N GLY A 400 9.58 -3.11 -7.62
CA GLY A 400 9.28 -2.11 -6.60
C GLY A 400 9.42 -0.69 -7.12
N PHE A 401 9.75 0.21 -6.21
CA PHE A 401 10.15 1.58 -6.52
C PHE A 401 11.20 2.05 -5.52
N SER A 402 11.94 3.11 -5.85
CA SER A 402 12.92 3.71 -4.95
C SER A 402 12.46 5.03 -4.35
N VAL A 403 12.95 5.31 -3.13
CA VAL A 403 12.82 6.61 -2.46
C VAL A 403 14.13 7.38 -2.54
N ALA A 404 14.07 8.71 -2.39
CA ALA A 404 15.27 9.53 -2.39
C ALA A 404 16.27 9.12 -1.29
N GLY A 405 17.54 9.15 -1.65
CA GLY A 405 18.69 9.04 -0.77
C GLY A 405 18.94 10.31 0.04
N ARG A 406 20.03 10.32 0.81
CA ARG A 406 20.41 11.48 1.64
C ARG A 406 21.30 12.48 0.93
N THR A 407 22.09 12.01 -0.03
CA THR A 407 23.07 12.82 -0.75
C THR A 407 22.45 13.45 -1.99
N PRO A 408 22.85 14.67 -2.38
CA PRO A 408 22.51 15.18 -3.71
C PRO A 408 23.30 14.46 -4.80
N GLY A 409 22.83 14.56 -6.04
CA GLY A 409 23.50 14.06 -7.24
C GLY A 409 22.80 12.89 -7.92
N PRO A 410 23.42 12.36 -9.00
CA PRO A 410 22.81 11.32 -9.81
C PRO A 410 22.55 10.04 -9.03
N GLY A 411 21.39 9.43 -9.24
CA GLY A 411 20.97 8.20 -8.57
C GLY A 411 20.64 8.36 -7.09
N GLN A 412 20.37 9.59 -6.67
CA GLN A 412 20.00 9.91 -5.29
C GLN A 412 18.57 10.42 -5.14
N ALA A 413 17.90 10.82 -6.22
CA ALA A 413 16.57 11.39 -6.12
C ALA A 413 15.44 10.34 -6.11
N GLY A 414 15.76 9.05 -6.25
CA GLY A 414 14.76 7.97 -6.28
C GLY A 414 13.78 8.11 -7.45
N HIS A 415 14.27 8.59 -8.61
CA HIS A 415 13.45 8.92 -9.77
C HIS A 415 13.29 7.76 -10.78
N ASP A 416 13.47 6.51 -10.34
CA ASP A 416 12.98 5.38 -11.14
C ASP A 416 11.49 5.57 -11.45
N SER A 417 11.12 5.28 -12.69
CA SER A 417 9.77 5.49 -13.24
C SER A 417 9.24 6.93 -13.09
N SER A 418 10.12 7.93 -13.19
CA SER A 418 9.75 9.35 -13.14
C SER A 418 10.64 10.22 -14.03
N LEU A 419 10.08 11.34 -14.49
CA LEU A 419 10.84 12.49 -14.97
C LEU A 419 11.16 13.37 -13.76
N ALA A 420 12.42 13.75 -13.61
CA ALA A 420 12.91 14.57 -12.52
C ALA A 420 13.63 15.80 -13.09
N LEU A 421 13.31 16.98 -12.55
CA LEU A 421 13.90 18.24 -12.96
C LEU A 421 14.74 18.85 -11.84
N SER A 422 15.82 19.55 -12.20
CA SER A 422 16.73 20.24 -11.28
C SER A 422 17.18 21.58 -11.84
N LEU A 423 17.42 22.55 -10.96
CA LEU A 423 18.00 23.86 -11.33
C LEU A 423 19.52 23.91 -11.20
N ASP A 424 20.11 22.98 -10.43
CA ASP A 424 21.54 22.95 -10.10
C ASP A 424 22.25 21.67 -10.60
N GLY A 425 21.50 20.71 -11.14
CA GLY A 425 22.00 19.42 -11.60
C GLY A 425 22.28 18.44 -10.46
N GLU A 426 21.90 18.79 -9.22
CA GLU A 426 22.20 18.03 -8.01
C GLU A 426 20.93 17.63 -7.26
N GLN A 427 19.98 18.55 -7.09
CA GLN A 427 18.72 18.32 -6.39
C GLN A 427 17.56 18.20 -7.38
N PHE A 428 17.02 17.00 -7.51
CA PHE A 428 15.93 16.73 -8.45
C PHE A 428 14.56 16.67 -7.75
N LYS A 429 13.57 17.25 -8.43
CA LYS A 429 12.16 17.16 -8.09
C LYS A 429 11.47 16.26 -9.11
N ILE A 430 10.82 15.21 -8.62
CA ILE A 430 9.77 14.50 -9.35
C ILE A 430 8.42 15.17 -9.08
N PRO A 431 7.33 14.83 -9.80
CA PRO A 431 6.01 15.37 -9.51
C PRO A 431 5.65 15.19 -8.03
N SER A 432 5.10 16.22 -7.39
CA SER A 432 4.67 16.16 -5.98
C SER A 432 3.23 16.63 -5.77
N SER A 433 2.79 17.57 -6.61
CA SER A 433 1.41 17.99 -6.75
C SER A 433 1.13 18.22 -8.23
N VAL A 434 -0.12 17.98 -8.65
CA VAL A 434 -0.56 18.11 -10.04
C VAL A 434 -1.62 19.19 -10.18
N ALA A 435 -1.48 20.04 -11.19
CA ALA A 435 -2.46 21.06 -11.55
C ALA A 435 -3.70 20.47 -12.24
N GLY A 436 -3.56 19.27 -12.83
CA GLY A 436 -4.66 18.56 -13.47
C GLY A 436 -4.28 17.14 -13.84
N THR A 437 -5.28 16.27 -13.88
CA THR A 437 -5.13 14.89 -14.36
C THR A 437 -6.29 14.50 -15.27
N MET A 438 -6.06 13.55 -16.16
CA MET A 438 -7.04 13.02 -17.08
C MET A 438 -6.78 11.52 -17.33
N VAL A 439 -7.87 10.78 -17.45
CA VAL A 439 -7.86 9.38 -17.91
C VAL A 439 -8.72 9.33 -19.17
N ASP A 440 -8.11 9.04 -20.32
CA ASP A 440 -8.83 8.78 -21.58
C ASP A 440 -8.46 7.39 -22.08
N ARG A 441 -9.43 6.46 -22.02
CA ARG A 441 -9.19 5.03 -22.29
C ARG A 441 -7.99 4.54 -21.46
N SER A 442 -6.94 4.05 -22.11
CA SER A 442 -5.70 3.60 -21.47
C SER A 442 -4.60 4.65 -21.39
N THR A 443 -4.89 5.90 -21.76
CA THR A 443 -3.95 7.01 -21.67
C THR A 443 -4.19 7.78 -20.38
N LEU A 444 -3.11 7.99 -19.63
CA LEU A 444 -3.09 8.82 -18.44
C LEU A 444 -2.38 10.11 -18.77
N ALA A 445 -2.96 11.25 -18.41
CA ALA A 445 -2.28 12.54 -18.55
C ALA A 445 -2.26 13.30 -17.22
N SER A 446 -1.13 13.93 -16.89
CA SER A 446 -1.02 14.86 -15.76
C SER A 446 -0.26 16.14 -16.13
N ARG A 447 -0.64 17.26 -15.52
CA ARG A 447 0.12 18.52 -15.55
C ARG A 447 0.69 18.83 -14.18
N TRP A 448 1.96 19.18 -14.09
CA TRP A 448 2.62 19.57 -12.84
C TRP A 448 3.58 20.73 -13.05
N GLU A 449 3.81 21.49 -11.98
CA GLU A 449 4.56 22.75 -12.02
C GLU A 449 5.59 22.76 -10.89
N PRO A 450 6.84 22.31 -11.13
CA PRO A 450 7.86 22.22 -10.08
C PRO A 450 8.37 23.59 -9.58
N TRP A 451 8.19 24.64 -10.39
CA TRP A 451 8.46 26.05 -10.11
C TRP A 451 7.48 26.94 -10.90
N ASP A 452 7.29 28.19 -10.49
CA ASP A 452 6.29 29.12 -11.06
C ASP A 452 6.43 29.37 -12.59
N ASP A 453 7.61 29.13 -13.16
CA ASP A 453 7.96 29.35 -14.57
C ASP A 453 8.45 28.07 -15.27
N VAL A 454 8.08 26.90 -14.72
CA VAL A 454 8.34 25.58 -15.29
C VAL A 454 7.05 24.78 -15.25
N SER A 455 6.52 24.42 -16.42
CA SER A 455 5.34 23.58 -16.54
C SER A 455 5.69 22.29 -17.27
N VAL A 456 5.10 21.18 -16.85
CA VAL A 456 5.26 19.89 -17.51
C VAL A 456 3.92 19.21 -17.66
N GLU A 457 3.52 18.98 -18.90
CA GLU A 457 2.42 18.10 -19.26
C GLU A 457 3.00 16.72 -19.56
N THR A 458 2.39 15.65 -19.06
CA THR A 458 2.89 14.28 -19.19
C THR A 458 1.77 13.37 -19.61
N TRP A 459 2.00 12.54 -20.62
CA TRP A 459 1.10 11.49 -21.07
C TRP A 459 1.79 10.12 -20.96
N LEU A 460 1.04 9.12 -20.49
CA LEU A 460 1.48 7.74 -20.33
C LEU A 460 0.52 6.84 -21.09
N ALA A 461 1.03 5.91 -21.89
CA ALA A 461 0.23 4.83 -22.47
C ALA A 461 0.95 3.49 -22.41
N PRO A 462 0.22 2.39 -22.18
CA PRO A 462 0.79 1.05 -22.23
C PRO A 462 1.18 0.69 -23.66
N ALA A 463 2.37 0.13 -23.82
CA ALA A 463 2.93 -0.36 -25.08
C ALA A 463 3.17 -1.88 -24.98
N PRO A 464 3.32 -2.62 -26.09
CA PRO A 464 3.78 -4.00 -26.02
C PRO A 464 5.08 -4.07 -25.21
N ALA A 465 5.14 -4.98 -24.22
CA ALA A 465 6.28 -5.17 -23.31
C ALA A 465 6.67 -3.96 -22.42
N GLY A 466 5.83 -2.94 -22.26
CA GLY A 466 6.16 -1.81 -21.38
C GLY A 466 5.21 -0.62 -21.51
N HIS A 467 5.77 0.58 -21.53
CA HIS A 467 4.99 1.81 -21.71
C HIS A 467 5.79 2.93 -22.37
N VAL A 468 5.04 3.83 -22.99
CA VAL A 468 5.56 5.08 -23.54
C VAL A 468 5.17 6.26 -22.68
N ARG A 469 6.04 7.27 -22.68
CA ARG A 469 5.86 8.50 -21.93
C ARG A 469 6.18 9.66 -22.86
N ILE A 470 5.30 10.65 -22.88
CA ILE A 470 5.51 11.90 -23.58
C ILE A 470 5.45 13.02 -22.56
N HIS A 471 6.35 13.98 -22.67
CA HIS A 471 6.31 15.20 -21.89
C HIS A 471 6.36 16.41 -22.81
N HIS A 472 5.56 17.42 -22.48
CA HIS A 472 5.70 18.77 -23.00
C HIS A 472 6.20 19.65 -21.87
N LEU A 473 7.44 20.12 -21.98
CA LEU A 473 8.12 20.97 -21.02
C LEU A 473 8.09 22.41 -21.54
N GLU A 474 7.60 23.33 -20.72
CA GLU A 474 7.73 24.77 -20.96
C GLU A 474 8.53 25.38 -19.83
N THR A 475 9.57 26.16 -20.15
CA THR A 475 10.41 26.77 -19.12
C THR A 475 11.00 28.12 -19.52
N GLU A 476 11.06 29.07 -18.59
CA GLU A 476 11.76 30.35 -18.76
C GLU A 476 13.22 30.33 -18.28
N ARG A 477 13.73 29.16 -17.85
CA ARG A 477 15.07 28.99 -17.27
C ARG A 477 15.74 27.72 -17.78
N THR A 478 17.06 27.64 -17.61
CA THR A 478 17.79 26.39 -17.85
C THR A 478 17.39 25.36 -16.79
N VAL A 479 17.04 24.13 -17.21
CA VAL A 479 16.69 23.02 -16.33
C VAL A 479 17.45 21.76 -16.72
N HIS A 480 17.93 21.03 -15.72
CA HIS A 480 18.52 19.69 -15.89
C HIS A 480 17.42 18.64 -15.72
N ALA A 481 17.30 17.72 -16.67
CA ALA A 481 16.32 16.66 -16.66
C ALA A 481 16.99 15.29 -16.56
N GLU A 482 16.47 14.44 -15.67
CA GLU A 482 16.76 13.01 -15.61
C GLU A 482 15.46 12.23 -15.69
N GLU A 483 15.39 11.20 -16.52
CA GLU A 483 14.23 10.31 -16.60
C GLU A 483 14.62 8.85 -16.39
N GLY A 484 14.05 8.21 -15.37
CA GLY A 484 14.38 6.84 -14.99
C GLY A 484 13.44 5.78 -15.55
N GLY A 485 14.00 4.65 -15.97
CA GLY A 485 13.30 3.39 -16.21
C GLY A 485 12.90 2.69 -14.91
N PHE A 486 12.76 1.37 -14.92
CA PHE A 486 12.55 0.60 -13.68
C PHE A 486 13.87 0.38 -12.95
N ALA A 487 13.84 0.37 -11.62
CA ALA A 487 14.98 -0.07 -10.83
C ALA A 487 15.20 -1.58 -10.98
N LEU A 488 16.44 -2.00 -11.18
CA LEU A 488 16.82 -3.40 -11.33
C LEU A 488 17.76 -3.81 -10.20
N ASP A 489 17.50 -4.95 -9.56
CA ASP A 489 18.40 -5.50 -8.55
C ASP A 489 19.74 -5.87 -9.18
N ARG A 490 20.83 -5.42 -8.57
CA ARG A 490 22.19 -5.63 -9.08
C ARG A 490 22.93 -6.78 -8.42
N THR A 491 22.19 -7.72 -7.81
CA THR A 491 22.76 -8.98 -7.32
C THR A 491 23.48 -9.72 -8.46
N GLY A 492 24.67 -10.26 -8.18
CA GLY A 492 25.57 -10.85 -9.19
C GLY A 492 26.68 -9.92 -9.68
N ASP A 493 26.74 -8.67 -9.19
CA ASP A 493 27.80 -7.71 -9.54
C ASP A 493 29.19 -8.02 -8.96
N ASP A 494 29.35 -9.15 -8.26
CA ASP A 494 30.62 -9.73 -7.88
C ASP A 494 31.32 -10.47 -9.04
N ASP A 495 30.59 -10.80 -10.10
CA ASP A 495 31.11 -11.33 -11.36
C ASP A 495 30.80 -10.38 -12.53
N ALA A 496 31.83 -9.71 -13.06
CA ALA A 496 31.70 -8.79 -14.19
C ALA A 496 31.23 -9.44 -15.51
N SER A 497 31.16 -10.78 -15.58
CA SER A 497 30.59 -11.52 -16.71
C SER A 497 29.10 -11.84 -16.54
N ALA A 498 28.54 -11.63 -15.34
CA ALA A 498 27.16 -11.95 -15.01
C ALA A 498 26.17 -10.79 -15.27
N PHE A 499 26.67 -9.61 -15.65
CA PHE A 499 25.84 -8.44 -15.96
C PHE A 499 26.40 -7.63 -17.13
N SER A 500 25.55 -6.86 -17.79
CA SER A 500 25.95 -5.87 -18.80
C SER A 500 25.20 -4.56 -18.61
N HIS A 501 25.90 -3.45 -18.87
CA HIS A 501 25.31 -2.13 -19.04
C HIS A 501 25.58 -1.68 -20.47
N ASP A 502 24.54 -1.73 -21.29
CA ASP A 502 24.62 -1.41 -22.71
C ASP A 502 23.98 -0.04 -22.94
N THR A 503 24.82 0.97 -23.21
CA THR A 503 24.35 2.29 -23.62
C THR A 503 24.73 2.54 -25.07
N ASN A 504 23.77 3.03 -25.86
CA ASN A 504 24.00 3.46 -27.23
C ASN A 504 23.60 4.95 -27.39
N GLY A 505 23.44 5.45 -28.60
CA GLY A 505 23.06 6.86 -28.81
C GLY A 505 21.68 7.26 -28.26
N THR A 506 20.80 6.29 -27.95
CA THR A 506 19.40 6.54 -27.57
C THR A 506 18.93 5.75 -26.36
N THR A 507 19.59 4.63 -26.05
CA THR A 507 19.11 3.62 -25.11
C THR A 507 20.07 3.44 -23.94
N ALA A 508 19.53 3.31 -22.74
CA ALA A 508 20.21 2.71 -21.59
C ALA A 508 19.57 1.36 -21.26
N LEU A 509 20.36 0.29 -21.23
CA LEU A 509 19.93 -1.06 -20.88
C LEU A 509 20.83 -1.62 -19.79
N ALA A 510 20.22 -2.21 -18.75
CA ALA A 510 20.91 -2.94 -17.70
C ALA A 510 20.37 -4.36 -17.63
N THR A 511 21.26 -5.34 -17.68
CA THR A 511 20.95 -6.76 -17.59
C THR A 511 21.73 -7.38 -16.45
N TYR A 512 21.03 -8.09 -15.57
CA TYR A 512 21.56 -8.85 -14.43
C TYR A 512 20.92 -10.24 -14.40
N PRO A 513 21.40 -11.20 -13.61
CA PRO A 513 20.86 -12.57 -13.60
C PRO A 513 19.37 -12.69 -13.23
N ASN A 514 18.82 -11.64 -12.61
CA ASN A 514 17.47 -11.53 -12.09
C ASN A 514 16.55 -10.66 -12.97
N GLY A 515 17.01 -10.20 -14.13
CA GLY A 515 16.18 -9.50 -15.10
C GLY A 515 16.90 -8.45 -15.91
N VAL A 516 16.10 -7.73 -16.68
CA VAL A 516 16.52 -6.64 -17.56
C VAL A 516 15.63 -5.43 -17.34
N SER A 517 16.20 -4.24 -17.42
CA SER A 517 15.49 -2.96 -17.39
C SER A 517 16.16 -2.00 -18.35
N GLY A 518 15.37 -1.18 -19.04
CA GLY A 518 15.93 -0.12 -19.87
C GLY A 518 15.00 1.05 -20.07
N ILE A 519 15.54 2.05 -20.74
CA ILE A 519 14.80 3.22 -21.22
C ILE A 519 15.43 3.70 -22.55
N SER A 520 14.58 4.00 -23.53
CA SER A 520 14.96 4.49 -24.86
C SER A 520 14.41 5.89 -25.08
N ASP A 521 15.26 6.80 -25.56
CA ASP A 521 14.86 8.11 -26.04
C ASP A 521 14.35 8.02 -27.48
N LEU A 522 13.10 8.39 -27.70
CA LEU A 522 12.45 8.27 -29.01
C LEU A 522 12.85 9.41 -29.97
N PHE A 523 13.43 10.50 -29.47
CA PHE A 523 13.96 11.60 -30.29
C PHE A 523 15.47 11.52 -30.55
N ALA A 524 16.20 10.65 -29.84
CA ALA A 524 17.65 10.52 -29.94
C ALA A 524 18.42 11.83 -29.62
N GLU A 525 17.92 12.61 -28.67
CA GLU A 525 18.49 13.89 -28.23
C GLU A 525 19.16 13.78 -26.86
N ARG A 526 18.74 12.84 -26.02
CA ARG A 526 19.18 12.72 -24.62
C ARG A 526 20.32 11.72 -24.45
N THR A 527 21.13 11.91 -23.41
CA THR A 527 22.26 11.02 -23.07
C THR A 527 21.80 9.85 -22.18
N PRO A 528 21.91 8.59 -22.63
CA PRO A 528 21.61 7.43 -21.80
C PRO A 528 22.74 7.06 -20.83
N ALA A 529 22.37 6.61 -19.64
CA ALA A 529 23.28 6.14 -18.60
C ALA A 529 22.64 5.03 -17.76
N VAL A 530 23.45 4.13 -17.18
CA VAL A 530 23.00 3.22 -16.11
C VAL A 530 23.54 3.76 -14.79
N VAL A 531 22.63 4.08 -13.86
CA VAL A 531 22.94 4.79 -12.62
C VAL A 531 22.86 3.82 -11.45
N SER A 532 23.89 3.79 -10.60
CA SER A 532 23.83 3.02 -9.35
C SER A 532 23.14 3.82 -8.26
N GLU A 533 22.10 3.26 -7.67
CA GLU A 533 21.35 3.90 -6.60
C GLU A 533 22.04 3.74 -5.24
N GLU A 534 21.79 4.69 -4.32
CA GLU A 534 22.20 4.54 -2.93
C GLU A 534 21.59 3.27 -2.32
N PRO A 535 22.33 2.45 -1.55
CA PRO A 535 21.76 1.25 -0.95
C PRO A 535 20.53 1.53 -0.08
N ASN A 536 19.65 0.54 -0.01
CA ASN A 536 18.45 0.50 0.82
C ASN A 536 17.35 1.52 0.48
N THR A 537 17.41 2.16 -0.71
CA THR A 537 16.41 3.12 -1.19
C THR A 537 15.25 2.46 -1.93
N ASN A 538 15.49 1.33 -2.61
CA ASN A 538 14.43 0.58 -3.29
C ASN A 538 13.65 -0.31 -2.31
N LEU A 539 12.33 -0.34 -2.43
CA LEU A 539 11.46 -1.09 -1.49
C LEU A 539 11.55 -2.61 -1.66
N ALA A 540 11.90 -3.08 -2.86
CA ALA A 540 12.01 -4.50 -3.17
C ALA A 540 13.41 -5.04 -2.90
N HIS A 541 14.44 -4.27 -3.27
CA HIS A 541 15.82 -4.75 -3.35
C HIS A 541 16.80 -3.78 -2.66
N PRO A 542 17.78 -4.26 -1.89
CA PRO A 542 18.68 -3.39 -1.13
C PRO A 542 19.74 -2.69 -1.99
N ARG A 543 20.00 -3.21 -3.20
CA ARG A 543 20.99 -2.69 -4.13
C ARG A 543 20.40 -2.71 -5.53
N THR A 544 20.29 -1.55 -6.16
CA THR A 544 19.73 -1.44 -7.50
C THR A 544 20.57 -0.56 -8.42
N VAL A 545 20.34 -0.73 -9.73
CA VAL A 545 20.67 0.27 -10.75
C VAL A 545 19.39 0.76 -11.44
N VAL A 546 19.44 1.94 -12.04
CA VAL A 546 18.35 2.52 -12.84
C VAL A 546 18.93 2.96 -14.19
N PRO A 547 18.42 2.43 -15.32
CA PRO A 547 18.62 3.02 -16.63
C PRO A 547 17.97 4.42 -16.69
N THR A 548 18.73 5.41 -17.12
CA THR A 548 18.34 6.83 -17.04
C THR A 548 18.69 7.57 -18.33
N LEU A 549 17.81 8.46 -18.78
CA LEU A 549 18.08 9.44 -19.83
C LEU A 549 18.35 10.81 -19.21
N ARG A 550 19.32 11.57 -19.74
CA ARG A 550 19.72 12.87 -19.21
C ARG A 550 19.81 13.93 -20.29
N GLU A 551 19.34 15.14 -19.99
CA GLU A 551 19.52 16.30 -20.86
C GLU A 551 19.45 17.61 -20.06
N THR A 552 19.96 18.70 -20.62
CA THR A 552 19.77 20.06 -20.13
C THR A 552 18.99 20.88 -21.15
N TYR A 553 17.84 21.40 -20.74
CA TYR A 553 16.99 22.21 -21.59
C TYR A 553 17.17 23.69 -21.29
N GLU A 554 17.38 24.48 -22.34
CA GLU A 554 17.39 25.94 -22.27
C GLU A 554 15.95 26.51 -22.29
N PRO A 555 15.74 27.78 -21.91
CA PRO A 555 14.42 28.41 -21.94
C PRO A 555 13.68 28.21 -23.28
N GLY A 556 12.43 27.75 -23.24
CA GLY A 556 11.61 27.46 -24.41
C GLY A 556 10.54 26.41 -24.16
N GLU A 557 10.08 25.80 -25.26
CA GLU A 557 9.14 24.68 -25.30
C GLU A 557 9.84 23.45 -25.89
N GLN A 558 9.66 22.29 -25.26
CA GLN A 558 10.36 21.06 -25.62
C GLN A 558 9.44 19.84 -25.49
N TRP A 559 9.48 18.98 -26.50
CA TRP A 559 8.85 17.68 -26.47
C TRP A 559 9.88 16.61 -26.11
N ILE A 560 9.52 15.75 -25.17
CA ILE A 560 10.36 14.66 -24.68
C ILE A 560 9.55 13.38 -24.81
N ALA A 561 10.14 12.32 -25.38
CA ALA A 561 9.43 11.06 -25.54
C ALA A 561 10.34 9.87 -25.21
N SER A 562 9.89 8.99 -24.32
CA SER A 562 10.61 7.78 -23.93
C SER A 562 9.75 6.53 -24.05
N ALA A 563 10.42 5.40 -24.26
CA ALA A 563 9.83 4.08 -24.05
C ALA A 563 10.60 3.35 -22.94
N THR A 564 9.87 2.70 -22.03
CA THR A 564 10.42 1.98 -20.89
C THR A 564 9.92 0.55 -20.89
N MET A 565 10.81 -0.40 -20.58
CA MET A 565 10.50 -1.80 -20.40
C MET A 565 11.35 -2.39 -19.26
N ALA A 566 10.82 -3.41 -18.59
CA ALA A 566 11.59 -4.29 -17.73
C ALA A 566 10.99 -5.71 -17.75
N SER A 567 11.82 -6.72 -17.51
CA SER A 567 11.39 -8.11 -17.42
C SER A 567 12.21 -8.87 -16.37
N PRO A 568 11.60 -9.76 -15.57
CA PRO A 568 12.36 -10.67 -14.70
C PRO A 568 13.14 -11.72 -15.52
N ASP A 569 12.85 -11.87 -16.82
CA ASP A 569 13.65 -12.69 -17.72
C ASP A 569 14.85 -11.87 -18.25
N PRO A 570 16.09 -12.21 -17.89
CA PRO A 570 17.28 -11.49 -18.35
C PRO A 570 17.57 -11.68 -19.85
N THR A 571 16.84 -12.58 -20.51
CA THR A 571 16.93 -12.84 -21.95
C THR A 571 15.81 -12.18 -22.76
N ALA A 572 14.93 -11.41 -22.10
CA ALA A 572 13.84 -10.71 -22.78
C ALA A 572 14.37 -9.72 -23.83
N ASP A 573 13.79 -9.78 -25.02
CA ASP A 573 14.18 -8.94 -26.15
C ASP A 573 13.73 -7.49 -25.91
N TRP A 574 14.69 -6.56 -26.03
CA TRP A 574 14.50 -5.12 -25.86
C TRP A 574 13.77 -4.44 -27.05
N GLU A 575 13.63 -5.13 -28.19
CA GLU A 575 13.08 -4.57 -29.43
C GLU A 575 11.86 -5.35 -29.94
N PRO A 576 10.93 -4.71 -30.70
CA PRO A 576 10.96 -3.33 -31.20
C PRO A 576 10.10 -2.32 -30.43
N PHE A 577 10.53 -1.06 -30.43
CA PHE A 577 9.80 0.08 -29.86
C PHE A 577 8.71 0.65 -30.78
N PRO A 578 7.73 1.36 -30.22
CA PRO A 578 6.78 2.17 -30.99
C PRO A 578 7.46 3.24 -31.86
N GLU A 579 6.88 3.52 -33.03
CA GLU A 579 7.31 4.59 -33.93
C GLU A 579 6.59 5.91 -33.57
N LEU A 580 7.34 7.02 -33.62
CA LEU A 580 6.84 8.35 -33.29
C LEU A 580 6.61 9.16 -34.57
N THR A 581 5.42 9.76 -34.70
CA THR A 581 5.05 10.65 -35.81
C THR A 581 4.60 12.00 -35.27
N ALA A 582 5.28 13.08 -35.68
CA ALA A 582 4.85 14.44 -35.40
C ALA A 582 3.62 14.81 -36.25
N THR A 583 2.62 15.46 -35.63
CA THR A 583 1.45 16.02 -36.31
C THR A 583 1.54 17.55 -36.34
N GLU A 584 0.60 18.24 -37.01
CA GLU A 584 0.58 19.72 -37.04
C GLU A 584 0.33 20.33 -35.65
N GLU A 585 -0.30 19.61 -34.73
CA GLU A 585 -0.77 20.11 -33.43
C GLU A 585 -0.16 19.36 -32.22
N GLY A 586 0.66 18.32 -32.44
CA GLY A 586 1.33 17.59 -31.36
C GLY A 586 2.04 16.29 -31.79
N LEU A 587 1.89 15.22 -31.01
CA LEU A 587 2.61 13.96 -31.21
C LEU A 587 1.67 12.75 -31.25
N THR A 588 1.95 11.83 -32.18
CA THR A 588 1.32 10.51 -32.22
C THR A 588 2.37 9.43 -32.05
N ILE A 589 2.06 8.42 -31.22
CA ILE A 589 2.86 7.20 -31.11
C ILE A 589 2.05 6.03 -31.64
N GLU A 590 2.66 5.23 -32.51
CA GLU A 590 2.08 4.01 -33.09
C GLU A 590 2.98 2.81 -32.82
N THR A 591 2.41 1.61 -32.69
CA THR A 591 3.20 0.38 -32.71
C THR A 591 3.87 0.20 -34.08
N PRO A 592 4.90 -0.64 -34.21
CA PRO A 592 5.45 -1.00 -35.52
C PRO A 592 4.43 -1.65 -36.47
N ALA A 593 3.29 -2.13 -35.95
CA ALA A 593 2.18 -2.65 -36.74
C ALA A 593 1.19 -1.57 -37.21
N GLY A 594 1.40 -0.30 -36.81
CA GLY A 594 0.54 0.84 -37.12
C GLY A 594 -0.63 1.03 -36.14
N ASP A 595 -0.62 0.36 -34.98
CA ASP A 595 -1.66 0.56 -33.97
C ASP A 595 -1.38 1.83 -33.18
N ARG A 596 -2.31 2.78 -33.20
CA ARG A 596 -2.17 4.05 -32.48
C ARG A 596 -2.19 3.81 -30.96
N LEU A 597 -1.08 4.14 -30.29
CA LEU A 597 -0.91 4.03 -28.84
C LEU A 597 -1.31 5.31 -28.10
N LEU A 598 -0.97 6.47 -28.66
CA LEU A 598 -1.13 7.75 -27.98
C LEU A 598 -1.31 8.90 -28.98
N ASP A 599 -2.21 9.84 -28.67
CA ASP A 599 -2.39 11.13 -29.36
C ASP A 599 -2.26 12.26 -28.33
N CYS A 600 -1.28 13.14 -28.52
CA CYS A 600 -0.96 14.26 -27.64
C CYS A 600 -1.17 15.57 -28.37
N THR A 601 -1.93 16.48 -27.76
CA THR A 601 -2.00 17.90 -28.15
C THR A 601 -1.66 18.74 -26.92
N ALA A 602 -0.69 19.65 -27.04
CA ALA A 602 -0.33 20.54 -25.94
C ALA A 602 -1.49 21.51 -25.63
N GLY A 603 -1.70 21.81 -24.34
CA GLY A 603 -2.71 22.79 -23.92
C GLY A 603 -4.16 22.30 -23.94
N ASP A 604 -4.41 21.03 -24.30
CA ASP A 604 -5.75 20.40 -24.29
C ASP A 604 -6.17 19.97 -22.87
N TRP A 605 -5.97 20.84 -21.88
CA TRP A 605 -6.45 20.65 -20.51
C TRP A 605 -7.83 21.26 -20.38
N HIS A 606 -8.86 20.43 -20.53
CA HIS A 606 -10.18 20.81 -20.05
C HIS A 606 -10.10 20.99 -18.54
N SER A 607 -10.08 22.24 -18.08
CA SER A 607 -10.26 22.61 -16.68
C SER A 607 -11.50 21.90 -16.13
N GLY A 608 -11.31 20.89 -15.29
CA GLY A 608 -12.34 20.27 -14.44
C GLY A 608 -13.69 20.03 -15.13
N GLY A 609 -13.75 19.09 -16.08
CA GLY A 609 -15.01 18.53 -16.56
C GLY A 609 -15.13 17.09 -16.13
N ALA A 610 -16.17 16.75 -15.37
CA ALA A 610 -16.54 15.37 -15.05
C ALA A 610 -16.43 14.46 -16.29
N PRO A 611 -16.06 13.17 -16.13
CA PRO A 611 -15.94 12.26 -17.26
C PRO A 611 -17.22 12.30 -18.09
N LYS A 612 -17.09 12.58 -19.40
CA LYS A 612 -18.19 12.39 -20.33
C LYS A 612 -18.56 10.91 -20.27
N GLU A 613 -19.77 10.63 -19.82
CA GLU A 613 -20.39 9.31 -20.00
C GLU A 613 -20.27 8.92 -21.48
N ILE A 614 -19.62 7.78 -21.74
CA ILE A 614 -19.77 7.01 -22.98
C ILE A 614 -20.26 5.63 -22.58
#